data_AF-A0A7K5ZBS4-F1
#
_entry.id   AF-A0A7K5ZBS4-F1
#
_cell.length_a   1.000
_cell.length_b   1.000
_cell.length_c   1.000
_cell.angle_alpha   90.00
_cell.angle_beta   90.00
_cell.angle_gamma   90.00
#
_symmetry.space_group_name_H-M   'P 1'
#
loop_
_entity.id
_entity.type
_entity.pdbx_description
1 polymer ?
#
loop_
_entity_poly.entity_id
_entity_poly.type
_entity_poly.pdbx_seq_one_letter_code
_entity_poly.pdbx_strand_id
1 'polypeptide(L)'
;IVTVNCARLLKADHHATNGVVHVIDKVIATTTNTIQQIIETEDSLETLRAAVAASDLNSLLESEGQYTLLAPTNEAFEKIPRETLNRILGDPEALRDLLNHHILKSAMCAEAIIAGLTMETLEGTTLDVGCSGEELTLNGKPIIANKDVLATNGVVHFVNELLIPDSAKTLFELAQESEVSKSTEFFRQAGLSSHLT
;
A
#
# COMPACT_ATOMS: atom_id res chain seq x y z
N ILE A 1 16.37 13.45 2.84
CA ILE A 1 16.02 13.95 1.48
C ILE A 1 14.86 14.91 1.65
N VAL A 2 14.84 16.02 0.91
CA VAL A 2 13.74 16.99 0.96
C VAL A 2 12.96 16.90 -0.33
N THR A 3 11.62 16.89 -0.24
CA THR A 3 10.73 16.88 -1.40
C THR A 3 9.72 18.03 -1.34
N VAL A 4 9.27 18.48 -2.51
CA VAL A 4 8.22 19.49 -2.70
C VAL A 4 7.17 18.87 -3.62
N ASN A 5 5.97 18.54 -3.12
CA ASN A 5 4.97 17.76 -3.87
C ASN A 5 5.59 16.48 -4.49
N CYS A 6 6.37 15.76 -3.68
CA CYS A 6 7.18 14.61 -4.07
C CYS A 6 8.25 14.86 -5.15
N ALA A 7 8.56 16.11 -5.51
CA ALA A 7 9.70 16.48 -6.34
C ALA A 7 10.95 16.59 -5.47
N ARG A 8 12.02 15.88 -5.77
CA ARG A 8 13.27 15.97 -5.00
C ARG A 8 13.89 17.35 -5.16
N LEU A 9 14.28 17.93 -4.03
CA LEU A 9 15.08 19.14 -3.99
C LEU A 9 16.53 18.80 -4.39
N LEU A 10 16.94 19.24 -5.58
CA LEU A 10 18.27 18.98 -6.15
C LEU A 10 19.33 19.96 -5.63
N LYS A 11 18.96 21.24 -5.55
CA LYS A 11 19.82 22.32 -5.03
C LYS A 11 18.98 23.31 -4.24
N ALA A 12 19.48 23.72 -3.08
CA ALA A 12 18.77 24.60 -2.17
C ALA A 12 19.52 25.92 -1.97
N ASP A 13 18.80 26.92 -1.46
CA ASP A 13 19.36 28.14 -0.86
C ASP A 13 20.21 28.99 -1.83
N HIS A 14 19.83 29.02 -3.10
CA HIS A 14 20.43 29.95 -4.06
C HIS A 14 19.84 31.34 -3.87
N HIS A 15 20.45 32.14 -2.98
CA HIS A 15 20.05 33.51 -2.72
C HIS A 15 20.21 34.42 -3.95
N ALA A 16 19.17 35.18 -4.24
CA ALA A 16 19.16 36.29 -5.18
C ALA A 16 18.89 37.60 -4.43
N THR A 17 19.08 38.74 -5.11
CA THR A 17 18.86 40.06 -4.51
C THR A 17 17.42 40.27 -3.99
N ASN A 18 16.47 39.47 -4.47
CA ASN A 18 15.04 39.59 -4.19
C ASN A 18 14.36 38.26 -3.82
N GLY A 19 15.12 37.22 -3.43
CA GLY A 19 14.52 35.95 -3.06
C GLY A 19 15.51 34.79 -2.94
N VAL A 20 14.98 33.58 -3.00
CA VAL A 20 15.75 32.33 -2.94
C VAL A 20 15.26 31.41 -4.04
N VAL A 21 16.19 30.75 -4.73
CA VAL A 21 15.92 29.75 -5.75
C VAL A 21 16.22 28.36 -5.21
N HIS A 22 15.26 27.46 -5.41
CA HIS A 22 15.36 26.04 -5.13
C HIS A 22 15.18 25.28 -6.46
N VAL A 23 16.11 24.38 -6.78
CA VAL A 23 16.04 23.56 -7.99
C VAL A 23 15.42 22.22 -7.63
N ILE A 24 14.33 21.85 -8.31
CA ILE A 24 13.60 20.59 -8.13
C ILE A 24 13.68 19.73 -9.39
N ASP A 25 13.45 18.43 -9.26
CA ASP A 25 13.60 17.44 -10.33
C ASP A 25 12.38 17.28 -11.25
N LYS A 26 11.18 17.67 -10.82
CA LYS A 26 9.95 17.64 -11.62
C LYS A 26 9.13 18.91 -11.48
N VAL A 27 8.33 19.19 -12.52
CA VAL A 27 7.33 20.26 -12.49
C VAL A 27 6.19 19.84 -11.57
N ILE A 28 5.83 20.71 -10.63
CA ILE A 28 4.76 20.44 -9.66
C ILE A 28 3.39 20.86 -10.22
N ALA A 29 2.36 20.10 -9.86
CA ALA A 29 0.97 20.44 -10.10
C ALA A 29 0.25 20.69 -8.77
N THR A 30 -0.87 21.41 -8.83
CA THR A 30 -1.76 21.61 -7.70
C THR A 30 -2.58 20.35 -7.45
N THR A 31 -2.66 19.92 -6.20
CA THR A 31 -3.48 18.78 -5.78
C THR A 31 -4.77 19.29 -5.13
N THR A 32 -5.92 18.84 -5.63
CA THR A 32 -7.23 19.22 -5.08
C THR A 32 -7.98 18.07 -4.44
N ASN A 33 -7.60 16.82 -4.77
CA ASN A 33 -8.37 15.64 -4.41
C ASN A 33 -7.80 14.97 -3.15
N THR A 34 -8.69 14.43 -2.30
CA THR A 34 -8.32 13.54 -1.19
C THR A 34 -7.95 12.14 -1.71
N ILE A 35 -7.39 11.28 -0.86
CA ILE A 35 -7.16 9.87 -1.19
C ILE A 35 -8.47 9.18 -1.56
N GLN A 36 -9.54 9.41 -0.81
CA GLN A 36 -10.86 8.84 -1.10
C GLN A 36 -11.39 9.28 -2.47
N GLN A 37 -11.27 10.57 -2.82
CA GLN A 37 -11.70 11.08 -4.12
C GLN A 37 -10.91 10.46 -5.28
N ILE A 38 -9.61 10.21 -5.10
CA ILE A 38 -8.80 9.49 -6.10
C ILE A 38 -9.33 8.06 -6.30
N ILE A 39 -9.62 7.33 -5.21
CA ILE A 39 -10.22 5.98 -5.29
C ILE A 39 -11.57 6.01 -6.01
N GLU A 40 -12.37 7.05 -5.80
CA GLU A 40 -13.68 7.19 -6.42
C GLU A 40 -13.61 7.42 -7.93
N THR A 41 -12.57 8.14 -8.41
CA THR A 41 -12.43 8.52 -9.82
C THR A 41 -11.60 7.57 -10.68
N GLU A 42 -10.75 6.74 -10.09
CA GLU A 42 -9.83 5.87 -10.83
C GLU A 42 -10.44 4.50 -11.15
N ASP A 43 -10.65 4.22 -12.44
CA ASP A 43 -11.23 2.95 -12.92
C ASP A 43 -10.37 1.72 -12.58
N SER A 44 -9.06 1.88 -12.38
CA SER A 44 -8.19 0.76 -11.95
C SER A 44 -8.38 0.38 -10.48
N LEU A 45 -9.14 1.17 -9.70
CA LEU A 45 -9.34 1.00 -8.26
C LEU A 45 -10.78 0.64 -7.90
N GLU A 46 -11.62 0.21 -8.86
CA GLU A 46 -13.04 -0.10 -8.58
C GLU A 46 -13.26 -1.15 -7.50
N THR A 47 -12.43 -2.19 -7.47
CA THR A 47 -12.53 -3.26 -6.45
C THR A 47 -12.13 -2.71 -5.07
N LEU A 48 -11.10 -1.87 -5.01
CA LEU A 48 -10.70 -1.18 -3.79
C LEU A 48 -11.80 -0.24 -3.31
N ARG A 49 -12.43 0.52 -4.22
CA ARG A 49 -13.57 1.42 -3.92
C ARG A 49 -14.71 0.65 -3.26
N ALA A 50 -15.07 -0.52 -3.80
CA ALA A 50 -16.10 -1.37 -3.22
C ALA A 50 -15.70 -1.93 -1.84
N ALA A 51 -14.44 -2.35 -1.67
CA ALA A 51 -13.91 -2.84 -0.39
C ALA A 51 -13.89 -1.74 0.69
N VAL A 52 -13.44 -0.53 0.35
CA VAL A 52 -13.46 0.63 1.25
C VAL A 52 -14.90 0.99 1.61
N ALA A 53 -15.83 0.97 0.66
CA ALA A 53 -17.25 1.23 0.90
C ALA A 53 -17.93 0.18 1.81
N ALA A 54 -17.49 -1.08 1.73
CA ALA A 54 -17.93 -2.15 2.62
C ALA A 54 -17.28 -2.09 4.01
N SER A 55 -16.32 -1.20 4.20
CA SER A 55 -15.63 -0.92 5.46
C SER A 55 -15.98 0.47 6.00
N ASP A 56 -15.59 0.76 7.24
CA ASP A 56 -15.75 2.10 7.83
C ASP A 56 -14.54 3.03 7.56
N LEU A 57 -13.78 2.82 6.47
CA LEU A 57 -12.56 3.58 6.16
C LEU A 57 -12.76 4.84 5.30
N ASN A 58 -13.95 5.04 4.70
CA ASN A 58 -14.21 6.24 3.87
C ASN A 58 -13.89 7.54 4.61
N SER A 59 -14.32 7.64 5.89
CA SER A 59 -14.09 8.85 6.69
C SER A 59 -12.60 9.07 6.99
N LEU A 60 -11.82 7.99 7.15
CA LEU A 60 -10.39 8.08 7.37
C LEU A 60 -9.69 8.63 6.11
N LEU A 61 -10.04 8.10 4.94
CA LEU A 61 -9.42 8.46 3.66
C LEU A 61 -9.88 9.83 3.10
N GLU A 62 -10.95 10.38 3.64
CA GLU A 62 -11.41 11.75 3.36
C GLU A 62 -10.86 12.77 4.37
N SER A 63 -10.56 12.34 5.61
CA SER A 63 -10.11 13.24 6.67
C SER A 63 -8.74 13.86 6.42
N GLU A 64 -8.51 15.04 7.02
CA GLU A 64 -7.19 15.67 7.03
C GLU A 64 -6.17 14.76 7.73
N GLY A 65 -4.98 14.65 7.16
CA GLY A 65 -3.92 13.80 7.68
C GLY A 65 -2.74 13.71 6.72
N GLN A 66 -1.79 12.83 7.06
CA GLN A 66 -0.67 12.50 6.20
C GLN A 66 -0.55 10.99 6.11
N TYR A 67 -1.16 10.41 5.09
CA TYR A 67 -1.14 8.97 4.86
C TYR A 67 -0.34 8.63 3.61
N THR A 68 0.12 7.38 3.54
CA THR A 68 0.47 6.76 2.27
C THR A 68 -0.47 5.59 2.04
N LEU A 69 -1.22 5.62 0.95
CA LEU A 69 -2.02 4.48 0.52
C LEU A 69 -1.26 3.68 -0.54
N LEU A 70 -1.01 2.42 -0.25
CA LEU A 70 -0.57 1.43 -1.23
C LEU A 70 -1.85 0.87 -1.89
N ALA A 71 -2.37 1.53 -2.93
CA ALA A 71 -3.67 1.21 -3.51
C ALA A 71 -3.59 -0.03 -4.41
N PRO A 72 -4.16 -1.20 -4.02
CA PRO A 72 -4.18 -2.37 -4.88
C PRO A 72 -5.07 -2.11 -6.10
N THR A 73 -4.54 -2.38 -7.28
CA THR A 73 -5.32 -2.31 -8.53
C THR A 73 -6.29 -3.48 -8.64
N ASN A 74 -7.26 -3.41 -9.55
CA ASN A 74 -8.16 -4.52 -9.85
C ASN A 74 -7.38 -5.81 -10.17
N GLU A 75 -6.26 -5.71 -10.90
CA GLU A 75 -5.39 -6.85 -11.22
C GLU A 75 -4.74 -7.46 -9.97
N ALA A 76 -4.48 -6.66 -8.92
CA ALA A 76 -3.96 -7.17 -7.66
C ALA A 76 -5.00 -8.07 -6.95
N PHE A 77 -6.28 -7.69 -7.00
CA PHE A 77 -7.38 -8.53 -6.47
C PHE A 77 -7.61 -9.79 -7.31
N GLU A 78 -7.52 -9.70 -8.64
CA GLU A 78 -7.72 -10.83 -9.55
C GLU A 78 -6.67 -11.95 -9.37
N LYS A 79 -5.47 -11.62 -8.86
CA LYS A 79 -4.43 -12.61 -8.54
C LYS A 79 -4.77 -13.47 -7.33
N ILE A 80 -5.73 -13.06 -6.50
CA ILE A 80 -6.10 -13.78 -5.28
C ILE A 80 -7.13 -14.87 -5.63
N PRO A 81 -6.97 -16.11 -5.12
CA PRO A 81 -7.98 -17.14 -5.27
C PRO A 81 -9.35 -16.64 -4.80
N ARG A 82 -10.39 -16.87 -5.62
CA ARG A 82 -11.76 -16.38 -5.34
C ARG A 82 -12.28 -16.79 -3.96
N GLU A 83 -11.93 -17.97 -3.50
CA GLU A 83 -12.32 -18.46 -2.17
C GLU A 83 -11.73 -17.59 -1.05
N THR A 84 -10.42 -17.37 -1.07
CA THR A 84 -9.71 -16.49 -0.14
C THR A 84 -10.25 -15.06 -0.20
N LEU A 85 -10.42 -14.51 -1.41
CA LEU A 85 -10.92 -13.15 -1.58
C LEU A 85 -12.34 -12.97 -1.03
N ASN A 86 -13.27 -13.87 -1.38
CA ASN A 86 -14.64 -13.81 -0.88
C ASN A 86 -14.73 -13.95 0.64
N ARG A 87 -13.86 -14.79 1.22
CA ARG A 87 -13.79 -14.96 2.68
C ARG A 87 -13.35 -13.66 3.36
N ILE A 88 -12.27 -13.04 2.86
CA ILE A 88 -11.76 -11.78 3.45
C ILE A 88 -12.78 -10.65 3.26
N LEU A 89 -13.35 -10.50 2.06
CA LEU A 89 -14.35 -9.45 1.79
C LEU A 89 -15.67 -9.66 2.57
N GLY A 90 -15.98 -10.91 2.93
CA GLY A 90 -17.18 -11.28 3.69
C GLY A 90 -17.02 -11.18 5.22
N ASP A 91 -15.79 -11.01 5.72
CA ASP A 91 -15.47 -10.88 7.12
C ASP A 91 -15.04 -9.43 7.44
N PRO A 92 -15.84 -8.66 8.20
CA PRO A 92 -15.53 -7.27 8.52
C PRO A 92 -14.18 -7.07 9.23
N GLU A 93 -13.74 -8.02 10.06
CA GLU A 93 -12.45 -7.91 10.76
C GLU A 93 -11.30 -8.11 9.77
N ALA A 94 -11.33 -9.20 9.00
CA ALA A 94 -10.32 -9.48 7.98
C ALA A 94 -10.24 -8.41 6.89
N LEU A 95 -11.40 -7.88 6.44
CA LEU A 95 -11.45 -6.78 5.47
C LEU A 95 -10.81 -5.51 6.03
N ARG A 96 -11.10 -5.17 7.28
CA ARG A 96 -10.53 -3.98 7.94
C ARG A 96 -9.03 -4.12 8.10
N ASP A 97 -8.55 -5.29 8.50
CA ASP A 97 -7.11 -5.55 8.66
C ASP A 97 -6.40 -5.52 7.29
N LEU A 98 -7.00 -6.12 6.26
CA LEU A 98 -6.50 -6.05 4.88
C LEU A 98 -6.31 -4.60 4.42
N LEU A 99 -7.33 -3.75 4.57
CA LEU A 99 -7.27 -2.37 4.11
C LEU A 99 -6.29 -1.53 4.94
N ASN A 100 -6.28 -1.71 6.26
CA ASN A 100 -5.32 -1.03 7.14
C ASN A 100 -3.86 -1.42 6.85
N HIS A 101 -3.62 -2.64 6.40
CA HIS A 101 -2.29 -3.12 6.02
C HIS A 101 -1.75 -2.42 4.75
N HIS A 102 -2.62 -1.78 3.97
CA HIS A 102 -2.24 -0.97 2.81
C HIS A 102 -2.04 0.53 3.14
N ILE A 103 -2.21 0.94 4.41
CA ILE A 103 -2.12 2.36 4.80
C ILE A 103 -0.94 2.56 5.75
N LEU A 104 -0.07 3.51 5.44
CA LEU A 104 1.04 3.94 6.30
C LEU A 104 0.70 5.25 7.02
N LYS A 105 1.19 5.41 8.25
CA LYS A 105 0.93 6.56 9.15
C LYS A 105 1.64 7.87 8.78
N SER A 106 2.35 7.89 7.65
CA SER A 106 3.05 9.07 7.15
C SER A 106 3.01 9.12 5.63
N ALA A 107 3.04 10.33 5.07
CA ALA A 107 3.16 10.54 3.63
C ALA A 107 4.59 10.25 3.18
N MET A 108 4.74 9.35 2.21
CA MET A 108 6.02 8.85 1.72
C MET A 108 6.06 9.02 0.20
N CYS A 109 6.93 9.92 -0.25
CA CYS A 109 7.26 10.08 -1.66
C CYS A 109 8.30 9.06 -2.09
N ALA A 110 8.26 8.62 -3.35
CA ALA A 110 9.21 7.67 -3.90
C ALA A 110 10.66 8.17 -3.80
N GLU A 111 10.90 9.44 -4.14
CA GLU A 111 12.23 10.07 -4.07
C GLU A 111 12.82 10.12 -2.65
N ALA A 112 12.01 9.91 -1.61
CA ALA A 112 12.50 9.87 -0.23
C ALA A 112 13.17 8.52 0.12
N ILE A 113 12.93 7.47 -0.67
CA ILE A 113 13.45 6.12 -0.44
C ILE A 113 14.74 5.92 -1.24
N ILE A 114 15.86 5.92 -0.52
CA ILE A 114 17.21 5.68 -1.08
C ILE A 114 17.87 4.41 -0.57
N ALA A 115 17.26 3.78 0.43
CA ALA A 115 17.68 2.53 1.06
C ALA A 115 16.46 1.87 1.70
N GLY A 116 16.60 0.60 2.10
CA GLY A 116 15.55 -0.11 2.82
C GLY A 116 15.15 0.61 4.11
N LEU A 117 13.85 0.80 4.28
CA LEU A 117 13.20 1.43 5.41
C LEU A 117 12.02 0.56 5.87
N THR A 118 12.00 0.21 7.14
CA THR A 118 10.86 -0.50 7.73
C THR A 118 9.81 0.52 8.16
N MET A 119 8.56 0.34 7.71
CA MET A 119 7.43 1.22 8.00
C MET A 119 6.26 0.43 8.58
N GLU A 120 5.65 0.95 9.63
CA GLU A 120 4.46 0.33 10.25
C GLU A 120 3.19 0.73 9.49
N THR A 121 2.36 -0.26 9.18
CA THR A 121 1.02 -0.07 8.61
C THR A 121 0.00 0.31 9.69
N LEU A 122 -1.22 0.70 9.31
CA LEU A 122 -2.30 0.90 10.29
C LEU A 122 -2.77 -0.40 10.93
N GLU A 123 -2.57 -1.55 10.26
CA GLU A 123 -2.90 -2.86 10.80
C GLU A 123 -1.92 -3.26 11.93
N GLY A 124 -0.68 -2.75 11.87
CA GLY A 124 0.34 -2.90 12.89
C GLY A 124 1.55 -3.71 12.43
N THR A 125 1.41 -4.50 11.36
CA THR A 125 2.54 -5.16 10.74
C THR A 125 3.45 -4.16 10.03
N THR A 126 4.74 -4.46 10.00
CA THR A 126 5.76 -3.65 9.32
C THR A 126 6.01 -4.12 7.89
N LEU A 127 6.19 -3.18 6.97
CA LEU A 127 6.62 -3.42 5.59
C LEU A 127 8.04 -2.90 5.39
N ASP A 128 8.86 -3.68 4.70
CA ASP A 128 10.18 -3.23 4.25
C ASP A 128 10.03 -2.51 2.91
N VAL A 129 10.05 -1.19 2.95
CA VAL A 129 10.00 -0.33 1.77
C VAL A 129 11.42 -0.07 1.30
N GLY A 130 11.71 -0.38 0.03
CA GLY A 130 13.03 -0.20 -0.55
C GLY A 130 12.97 0.35 -1.97
N CYS A 131 14.12 0.30 -2.63
CA CYS A 131 14.25 0.63 -4.03
C CYS A 131 15.27 -0.29 -4.72
N SER A 132 15.00 -0.67 -5.96
CA SER A 132 15.91 -1.38 -6.86
C SER A 132 16.11 -0.52 -8.10
N GLY A 133 17.17 0.29 -8.12
CA GLY A 133 17.31 1.34 -9.14
C GLY A 133 16.24 2.41 -8.95
N GLU A 134 15.41 2.63 -9.97
CA GLU A 134 14.31 3.61 -9.95
C GLU A 134 12.95 3.04 -9.50
N GLU A 135 12.88 1.71 -9.33
CA GLU A 135 11.68 0.99 -8.90
C GLU A 135 11.61 0.95 -7.38
N LEU A 136 10.48 1.38 -6.80
CA LEU A 136 10.21 1.13 -5.39
C LEU A 136 9.86 -0.34 -5.18
N THR A 137 10.29 -0.89 -4.05
CA THR A 137 10.01 -2.26 -3.65
C THR A 137 9.30 -2.31 -2.32
N LEU A 138 8.44 -3.32 -2.16
CA LEU A 138 7.77 -3.66 -0.90
C LEU A 138 8.14 -5.10 -0.56
N ASN A 139 8.73 -5.31 0.62
CA ASN A 139 9.30 -6.59 1.06
C ASN A 139 10.25 -7.19 0.01
N GLY A 140 11.05 -6.32 -0.64
CA GLY A 140 11.98 -6.70 -1.70
C GLY A 140 11.36 -6.98 -3.08
N LYS A 141 10.03 -6.89 -3.23
CA LYS A 141 9.33 -7.11 -4.51
C LYS A 141 9.02 -5.79 -5.23
N PRO A 142 9.30 -5.66 -6.55
CA PRO A 142 8.96 -4.47 -7.33
C PRO A 142 7.50 -4.50 -7.79
N ILE A 143 6.57 -4.27 -6.84
CA ILE A 143 5.12 -4.39 -7.09
C ILE A 143 4.40 -3.04 -7.24
N ILE A 144 5.12 -1.92 -7.14
CA ILE A 144 4.54 -0.58 -7.31
C ILE A 144 4.47 -0.24 -8.81
N ALA A 145 3.26 -0.06 -9.32
CA ALA A 145 2.97 0.20 -10.73
C ALA A 145 2.97 1.69 -11.08
N ASN A 146 2.42 2.51 -10.20
CA ASN A 146 2.36 3.96 -10.35
C ASN A 146 2.74 4.60 -9.01
N LYS A 147 3.57 5.64 -9.05
CA LYS A 147 4.16 6.25 -7.87
C LYS A 147 3.82 7.73 -7.77
N ASP A 148 3.78 8.25 -6.56
CA ASP A 148 3.60 9.67 -6.24
C ASP A 148 2.29 10.29 -6.77
N VAL A 149 1.17 9.56 -6.72
CA VAL A 149 -0.14 10.17 -6.98
C VAL A 149 -0.50 11.01 -5.75
N LEU A 150 -0.42 12.33 -5.89
CA LEU A 150 -0.59 13.26 -4.78
C LEU A 150 -2.06 13.39 -4.38
N ALA A 151 -2.32 13.37 -3.08
CA ALA A 151 -3.59 13.72 -2.46
C ALA A 151 -3.42 14.89 -1.48
N THR A 152 -4.50 15.58 -1.14
CA THR A 152 -4.48 16.67 -0.14
C THR A 152 -4.13 16.16 1.27
N ASN A 153 -4.44 14.90 1.55
CA ASN A 153 -4.19 14.22 2.83
C ASN A 153 -3.16 13.09 2.73
N GLY A 154 -2.33 13.06 1.68
CA GLY A 154 -1.28 12.05 1.56
C GLY A 154 -0.74 11.78 0.16
N VAL A 155 -0.20 10.58 -0.01
CA VAL A 155 0.35 10.07 -1.29
C VAL A 155 -0.23 8.70 -1.56
N VAL A 156 -0.57 8.42 -2.82
CA VAL A 156 -1.05 7.11 -3.27
C VAL A 156 0.00 6.49 -4.21
N HIS A 157 0.34 5.23 -3.96
CA HIS A 157 1.14 4.40 -4.84
C HIS A 157 0.31 3.19 -5.25
N PHE A 158 0.20 2.92 -6.54
CA PHE A 158 -0.63 1.82 -7.04
C PHE A 158 0.21 0.54 -6.95
N VAL A 159 -0.36 -0.54 -6.43
CA VAL A 159 0.34 -1.82 -6.27
C VAL A 159 -0.35 -2.94 -7.04
N ASN A 160 0.46 -3.80 -7.64
CA ASN A 160 0.01 -4.92 -8.48
C ASN A 160 -0.15 -6.23 -7.68
N GLU A 161 0.15 -6.25 -6.39
CA GLU A 161 -0.06 -7.40 -5.50
C GLU A 161 -0.84 -6.92 -4.27
N LEU A 162 -1.75 -7.76 -3.80
CA LEU A 162 -2.49 -7.50 -2.56
C LEU A 162 -1.63 -7.88 -1.36
N LEU A 163 -1.44 -6.95 -0.43
CA LEU A 163 -0.71 -7.17 0.81
C LEU A 163 -1.67 -7.74 1.85
N ILE A 164 -1.83 -9.07 1.88
CA ILE A 164 -2.72 -9.74 2.84
C ILE A 164 -1.97 -9.94 4.16
N PRO A 165 -2.39 -9.30 5.27
CA PRO A 165 -1.75 -9.49 6.56
C PRO A 165 -2.04 -10.88 7.12
N ASP A 166 -1.21 -11.34 8.06
CA ASP A 166 -1.37 -12.65 8.69
C ASP A 166 -2.69 -12.77 9.47
N SER A 167 -3.21 -11.66 9.99
CA SER A 167 -4.52 -11.53 10.64
C SER A 167 -5.71 -11.87 9.73
N ALA A 168 -5.55 -11.78 8.40
CA ALA A 168 -6.59 -12.10 7.42
C ALA A 168 -6.39 -13.46 6.71
N LYS A 169 -5.34 -14.20 7.07
CA LYS A 169 -5.01 -15.51 6.50
C LYS A 169 -5.51 -16.66 7.36
N THR A 170 -5.88 -17.78 6.74
CA THR A 170 -6.12 -19.03 7.47
C THR A 170 -4.82 -19.67 7.91
N LEU A 171 -4.88 -20.63 8.83
CA LEU A 171 -3.71 -21.38 9.26
C LEU A 171 -3.00 -22.09 8.09
N PHE A 172 -3.78 -22.56 7.11
CA PHE A 172 -3.25 -23.18 5.90
C PHE A 172 -2.48 -22.18 5.03
N GLU A 173 -3.03 -20.99 4.81
CA GLU A 173 -2.39 -19.93 4.02
C GLU A 173 -1.11 -19.42 4.71
N LEU A 174 -1.16 -19.19 6.03
CA LEU A 174 0.01 -18.83 6.83
C LEU A 174 1.12 -19.86 6.75
N ALA A 175 0.76 -21.14 6.88
CA ALA A 175 1.75 -22.20 6.99
C ALA A 175 2.36 -22.58 5.63
N GLN A 176 1.67 -22.36 4.50
CA GLN A 176 2.21 -22.59 3.16
C GLN A 176 3.43 -21.73 2.84
N GLU A 177 3.44 -20.47 3.29
CA GLU A 177 4.51 -19.51 2.99
C GLU A 177 5.68 -19.59 3.99
N SER A 178 5.59 -20.50 4.96
CA SER A 178 6.53 -20.60 6.09
C SER A 178 7.48 -21.80 6.00
N GLU A 179 8.46 -21.84 6.91
CA GLU A 179 9.39 -22.97 7.07
C GLU A 179 8.68 -24.30 7.42
N VAL A 180 7.40 -24.25 7.85
CA VAL A 180 6.61 -25.43 8.23
C VAL A 180 5.73 -25.99 7.11
N SER A 181 5.94 -25.59 5.85
CA SER A 181 5.21 -26.10 4.68
C SER A 181 5.23 -27.63 4.51
N LYS A 182 6.28 -28.32 5.00
CA LYS A 182 6.29 -29.80 5.04
C LYS A 182 5.26 -30.36 6.02
N SER A 183 5.02 -29.67 7.14
CA SER A 183 4.01 -30.08 8.11
C SER A 183 2.60 -29.95 7.54
N THR A 184 2.32 -28.87 6.80
CA THR A 184 1.00 -28.71 6.14
C THR A 184 0.72 -29.84 5.14
N GLU A 185 1.77 -30.35 4.48
CA GLU A 185 1.64 -31.50 3.59
C GLU A 185 1.24 -32.77 4.34
N PHE A 186 1.78 -33.01 5.54
CA PHE A 186 1.39 -34.16 6.35
C PHE A 186 -0.06 -34.06 6.84
N PHE A 187 -0.51 -32.87 7.27
CA PHE A 187 -1.93 -32.66 7.61
C PHE A 187 -2.84 -32.93 6.40
N ARG A 188 -2.42 -32.48 5.21
CA ARG A 188 -3.17 -32.75 3.96
C ARG A 188 -3.23 -34.24 3.63
N GLN A 189 -2.11 -34.95 3.69
CA GLN A 189 -2.04 -36.39 3.43
C GLN A 189 -2.81 -37.21 4.46
N ALA A 190 -2.88 -36.74 5.71
CA ALA A 190 -3.69 -37.34 6.77
C ALA A 190 -5.20 -37.03 6.66
N GLY A 191 -5.63 -36.21 5.70
CA GLY A 191 -7.03 -35.80 5.53
C GLY A 191 -7.50 -34.78 6.58
N LEU A 192 -6.59 -34.03 7.19
CA LEU A 192 -6.85 -33.07 8.28
C LEU A 192 -6.88 -31.60 7.79
N SER A 193 -6.90 -31.35 6.48
CA SER A 193 -6.87 -29.99 5.90
C SER A 193 -8.05 -29.11 6.32
N SER A 194 -9.22 -29.68 6.57
CA SER A 194 -10.41 -28.92 6.98
C SER A 194 -10.27 -28.25 8.36
N HIS A 195 -9.27 -28.64 9.15
CA HIS A 195 -8.97 -28.01 10.43
C HIS A 195 -7.97 -26.85 10.32
N LEU A 196 -7.45 -26.58 9.11
CA LEU A 196 -6.46 -25.53 8.84
C LEU A 196 -7.08 -24.33 8.09
N THR A 197 -8.34 -24.45 7.67
CA THR A 197 -9.07 -23.47 6.84
C THR A 197 -10.18 -22.79 7.61
#